data_AF-A0A1B7W4S1-F1
#
_entry.id   AF-A0A1B7W4S1-F1
#
_cell.length_a   1.000
_cell.length_b   1.000
_cell.length_c   1.000
_cell.angle_alpha   90.00
_cell.angle_beta   90.00
_cell.angle_gamma   90.00
#
_symmetry.space_group_name_H-M   'P 1'
#
loop_
_entity.id
_entity.type
_entity.pdbx_description
1 polymer ?
#
loop_
_entity_poly.entity_id
_entity_poly.type
_entity_poly.pdbx_seq_one_letter_code
_entity_poly.pdbx_strand_id
1 'polypeptide(L)'
;LLQKQLQYLPFSYQNPPIKSKINLTHDSEIDNNFSLPGVDFDGFLPLSIRFNPSTYYQKHPKVSGDYDNDYRSFQLAGKQDQAFHSMLEFTKNNNISLIFVNLPLTSDYLDPVRTKYEQQFQEYLLSFTNHPQFIYRDLSQLWPKANDYFSDPSHLNRYGAYEVSKKLAIDPMISWPTK
;
A
#
# COMPACT_ATOMS: atom_id res chain seq x y z
N LEU A 1 20.11 24.47 18.23
CA LEU A 1 20.81 24.43 16.93
C LEU A 1 19.97 23.84 15.80
N LEU A 2 19.16 22.79 16.01
CA LEU A 2 18.27 22.21 15.00
C LEU A 2 17.26 23.21 14.36
N GLN A 3 16.69 24.13 15.15
CA GLN A 3 15.72 25.12 14.64
C GLN A 3 16.31 26.11 13.62
N LYS A 4 17.64 26.33 13.61
CA LYS A 4 18.27 27.22 12.63
C LYS A 4 18.52 26.56 11.28
N GLN A 5 18.58 25.23 11.19
CA GLN A 5 18.82 24.51 9.94
C GLN A 5 17.57 24.35 9.07
N LEU A 6 16.37 24.42 9.66
CA LEU A 6 15.10 24.32 8.92
C LEU A 6 14.75 25.59 8.11
N GLN A 7 15.43 26.72 8.36
CA GLN A 7 15.14 28.00 7.70
C GLN A 7 15.72 28.13 6.28
N TYR A 8 16.53 27.17 5.82
CA TYR A 8 17.20 27.22 4.51
C TYR A 8 16.67 26.21 3.48
N LEU A 9 15.53 25.56 3.75
CA LEU A 9 14.86 24.69 2.78
C LEU A 9 13.99 25.54 1.82
N PRO A 10 14.03 25.29 0.49
CA PRO A 10 13.40 26.14 -0.52
C PRO A 10 11.85 26.05 -0.60
N PHE A 11 11.19 25.62 0.48
CA PHE A 11 9.72 25.55 0.58
C PHE A 11 9.23 26.43 1.74
N SER A 12 9.55 27.73 1.71
CA SER A 12 8.93 28.71 2.59
C SER A 12 7.71 29.32 1.90
N TYR A 13 6.57 28.63 1.95
CA TYR A 13 5.28 29.29 1.72
C TYR A 13 4.76 29.81 3.07
N GLN A 14 4.83 31.13 3.24
CA GLN A 14 4.18 31.84 4.34
C GLN A 14 2.67 31.88 4.07
N ASN A 15 1.92 30.91 4.61
CA ASN A 15 0.47 31.05 4.72
C ASN A 15 0.11 31.65 6.09
N PRO A 16 -0.75 32.68 6.14
CA PRO A 16 -1.26 33.20 7.40
C PRO A 16 -2.14 32.16 8.12
N PRO A 17 -2.31 32.25 9.45
CA PRO A 17 -3.05 31.24 10.21
C PRO A 17 -4.53 31.26 9.83
N ILE A 18 -4.96 30.23 9.11
CA ILE A 18 -6.38 29.96 8.84
C ILE A 18 -7.00 29.48 10.17
N LYS A 19 -7.89 30.29 10.75
CA LYS A 19 -8.80 29.82 11.79
C LYS A 19 -9.70 28.73 11.19
N SER A 20 -9.48 27.48 11.59
CA SER A 20 -10.30 26.36 11.19
C SER A 20 -11.69 26.48 11.86
N LYS A 21 -12.66 27.05 11.13
CA LYS A 21 -14.08 26.75 11.38
C LYS A 21 -14.40 25.48 10.63
N ILE A 22 -14.23 24.33 11.26
CA ILE A 22 -14.70 23.07 10.72
C ILE A 22 -16.16 22.91 11.17
N ASN A 23 -17.08 23.18 10.24
CA ASN A 23 -18.41 22.58 10.30
C ASN A 23 -18.27 21.17 9.70
N LEU A 24 -18.20 20.15 10.57
CA LEU A 24 -18.29 18.75 10.18
C LEU A 24 -19.76 18.43 9.92
N THR A 25 -20.12 18.31 8.65
CA THR A 25 -21.39 17.69 8.22
C THR A 25 -21.12 16.24 7.84
N HIS A 26 -21.72 15.33 8.61
CA HIS A 26 -22.22 13.98 8.29
C HIS A 26 -21.44 13.11 7.28
N ASP A 27 -20.75 12.07 7.77
CA ASP A 27 -21.15 10.65 7.66
C ASP A 27 -19.96 9.69 7.71
N SER A 28 -19.76 9.10 8.89
CA SER A 28 -19.37 7.70 9.11
C SER A 28 -19.28 7.50 10.62
N GLU A 29 -20.18 6.68 11.15
CA GLU A 29 -20.12 6.22 12.53
C GLU A 29 -18.86 5.37 12.73
N ILE A 30 -17.76 6.05 13.05
CA ILE A 30 -16.68 5.46 13.82
C ILE A 30 -17.24 5.36 15.24
N ASP A 31 -17.47 4.12 15.68
CA ASP A 31 -17.87 3.80 17.05
C ASP A 31 -16.99 4.60 18.03
N ASN A 32 -17.65 5.51 18.76
CA ASN A 32 -17.08 6.56 19.61
C ASN A 32 -16.44 6.04 20.92
N ASN A 33 -15.75 4.89 20.90
CA ASN A 33 -15.08 4.32 22.09
C ASN A 33 -13.66 3.79 21.85
N PHE A 34 -13.07 4.03 20.68
CA PHE A 34 -11.62 3.89 20.50
C PHE A 34 -11.05 5.26 20.15
N SER A 35 -10.22 5.80 21.04
CA SER A 35 -9.27 6.85 20.70
C SER A 35 -8.61 6.45 19.38
N LEU A 36 -8.85 7.19 18.29
CA LEU A 36 -8.18 6.95 17.02
C LEU A 36 -6.68 6.84 17.33
N PRO A 37 -6.04 5.68 17.09
CA PRO A 37 -4.60 5.59 17.24
C PRO A 37 -4.04 6.65 16.31
N GLY A 38 -3.37 7.65 16.86
CA GLY A 38 -2.60 8.57 16.05
C GLY A 38 -1.61 7.76 15.21
N VAL A 39 -1.27 8.27 14.05
CA VAL A 39 -0.11 7.80 13.30
C VAL A 39 1.10 7.80 14.25
N ASP A 40 1.87 6.72 14.27
CA ASP A 40 3.05 6.63 15.12
C ASP A 40 4.18 7.58 14.65
N PHE A 41 5.28 7.60 15.39
CA PHE A 41 6.42 8.48 15.06
C PHE A 41 6.97 8.24 13.65
N ASP A 42 6.85 7.00 13.14
CA ASP A 42 7.38 6.58 11.85
C ASP A 42 6.35 6.76 10.71
N GLY A 43 5.17 7.30 10.99
CA GLY A 43 4.16 7.54 9.97
C GLY A 43 3.18 6.37 9.77
N PHE A 44 3.18 5.35 10.64
CA PHE A 44 2.32 4.17 10.48
C PHE A 44 1.05 4.23 11.34
N LEU A 45 -0.06 3.78 10.76
CA LEU A 45 -1.33 3.56 11.46
C LEU A 45 -1.58 2.05 11.59
N PRO A 46 -1.29 1.42 12.75
CA PRO A 46 -1.42 -0.02 12.92
C PRO A 46 -2.88 -0.42 13.19
N LEU A 47 -3.67 -0.53 12.12
CA LEU A 47 -5.06 -0.96 12.18
C LEU A 47 -5.19 -2.36 12.79
N SER A 48 -5.99 -2.50 13.84
CA SER A 48 -6.28 -3.79 14.49
C SER A 48 -7.59 -4.43 14.04
N ILE A 49 -8.37 -3.73 13.20
CA ILE A 49 -9.59 -4.27 12.60
C ILE A 49 -9.26 -5.51 11.75
N ARG A 50 -10.15 -6.50 11.82
CA ARG A 50 -10.06 -7.74 11.06
C ARG A 50 -11.22 -7.78 10.09
N PHE A 51 -10.90 -7.99 8.82
CA PHE A 51 -11.88 -8.10 7.76
C PHE A 51 -12.76 -9.33 8.02
N ASN A 52 -14.07 -9.08 8.13
CA ASN A 52 -15.08 -10.13 8.19
C ASN A 52 -16.08 -9.87 7.07
N PRO A 53 -16.06 -10.67 5.97
CA PRO A 53 -16.94 -10.47 4.83
C PRO A 53 -18.43 -10.39 5.22
N SER A 54 -18.85 -11.19 6.20
CA SER A 54 -20.26 -11.29 6.60
C SER A 54 -20.83 -10.00 7.19
N THR A 55 -19.99 -9.19 7.84
CA THR A 55 -20.38 -7.92 8.45
C THR A 55 -19.88 -6.71 7.66
N TYR A 56 -18.73 -6.82 6.99
CA TYR A 56 -18.15 -5.74 6.20
C TYR A 56 -19.10 -5.32 5.07
N TYR A 57 -19.62 -6.30 4.32
CA TYR A 57 -20.48 -5.99 3.17
C TYR A 57 -21.89 -5.53 3.53
N GLN A 58 -22.25 -5.54 4.82
CA GLN A 58 -23.48 -4.89 5.32
C GLN A 58 -23.33 -3.36 5.33
N LYS A 59 -22.10 -2.87 5.51
CA LYS A 59 -21.76 -1.44 5.58
C LYS A 59 -21.12 -0.90 4.29
N HIS A 60 -20.48 -1.78 3.51
CA HIS A 60 -19.78 -1.43 2.27
C HIS A 60 -20.28 -2.33 1.13
N PRO A 61 -21.01 -1.84 0.12
CA PRO A 61 -21.50 -2.69 -0.95
C PRO A 61 -20.38 -3.45 -1.67
N LYS A 62 -20.58 -4.75 -1.92
CA LYS A 62 -19.64 -5.55 -2.71
C LYS A 62 -19.76 -5.18 -4.18
N VAL A 63 -18.69 -4.64 -4.76
CA VAL A 63 -18.59 -4.31 -6.20
C VAL A 63 -17.65 -5.32 -6.85
N SER A 64 -18.15 -6.08 -7.83
CA SER A 64 -17.29 -6.98 -8.63
C SER A 64 -16.42 -6.16 -9.59
N GLY A 65 -15.28 -6.73 -9.99
CA GLY A 65 -14.36 -6.10 -10.93
C GLY A 65 -15.00 -5.68 -12.26
N ASP A 66 -16.05 -6.40 -12.72
CA ASP A 66 -16.82 -6.04 -13.92
C ASP A 66 -17.49 -4.66 -13.82
N TYR A 67 -17.84 -4.22 -12.61
CA TYR A 67 -18.53 -2.96 -12.33
C TYR A 67 -17.66 -1.94 -11.61
N ASP A 68 -16.39 -2.28 -11.38
CA ASP A 68 -15.43 -1.40 -10.74
C ASP A 68 -14.81 -0.47 -11.79
N ASN A 69 -15.06 0.84 -11.64
CA ASN A 69 -14.61 1.83 -12.60
C ASN A 69 -13.08 1.97 -12.66
N ASP A 70 -12.37 1.54 -11.61
CA ASP A 70 -10.90 1.52 -11.60
C ASP A 70 -10.36 0.50 -12.64
N TYR A 71 -11.18 -0.49 -13.01
CA TYR A 71 -10.82 -1.52 -13.98
C TYR A 71 -11.41 -1.31 -15.39
N ARG A 72 -12.39 -0.40 -15.57
CA ARG A 72 -13.08 -0.15 -16.85
C ARG A 72 -12.14 0.18 -18.02
N SER A 73 -10.99 0.76 -17.74
CA SER A 73 -9.95 1.05 -18.74
C SER A 73 -8.56 0.84 -18.13
N PHE A 74 -8.41 -0.26 -17.41
CA PHE A 74 -7.16 -0.63 -16.78
C PHE A 74 -6.02 -0.63 -17.80
N GLN A 75 -4.99 0.15 -17.52
CA GLN A 75 -3.76 0.19 -18.29
C GLN A 75 -2.59 0.31 -17.33
N LEU A 76 -1.51 -0.39 -17.63
CA LEU A 76 -0.27 -0.28 -16.87
C LEU A 76 0.56 0.92 -17.34
N ALA A 77 0.53 1.21 -18.65
CA ALA A 77 1.17 2.38 -19.21
C ALA A 77 0.51 3.68 -18.71
N GLY A 78 1.33 4.72 -18.50
CA GLY A 78 0.86 6.05 -18.12
C GLY A 78 1.77 6.71 -17.08
N LYS A 79 1.20 7.64 -16.30
CA LYS A 79 1.99 8.43 -15.34
C LYS A 79 2.62 7.59 -14.23
N GLN A 80 1.92 6.55 -13.77
CA GLN A 80 2.46 5.66 -12.72
C GLN A 80 3.61 4.80 -13.25
N ASP A 81 3.49 4.28 -14.47
CA ASP A 81 4.57 3.58 -15.17
C ASP A 81 5.80 4.49 -15.43
N GLN A 82 5.59 5.72 -15.89
CA GLN A 82 6.66 6.71 -16.00
C GLN A 82 7.35 7.02 -14.67
N ALA A 83 6.58 7.10 -13.58
CA ALA A 83 7.12 7.30 -12.24
C ALA A 83 7.90 6.07 -11.77
N PHE A 84 7.42 4.86 -12.05
CA PHE A 84 8.11 3.61 -11.75
C PHE A 84 9.45 3.51 -12.50
N HIS A 85 9.47 3.81 -13.80
CA HIS A 85 10.71 3.92 -14.58
C HIS A 85 11.67 4.96 -14.00
N SER A 86 11.16 6.13 -13.59
CA SER A 86 11.98 7.17 -12.96
C SER A 86 12.59 6.70 -11.63
N MET A 87 11.84 5.93 -10.84
CA MET A 87 12.35 5.32 -9.62
C MET A 87 13.44 4.29 -9.92
N LEU A 88 13.25 3.41 -10.91
CA LEU A 88 14.24 2.42 -11.32
C LEU A 88 15.56 3.08 -11.74
N GLU A 89 15.49 4.13 -12.54
CA GLU A 89 16.67 4.90 -12.96
C GLU A 89 17.33 5.60 -11.77
N PHE A 90 16.53 6.22 -10.89
CA PHE A 90 17.05 6.86 -9.69
C PHE A 90 17.77 5.87 -8.77
N THR A 91 17.17 4.72 -8.47
CA THR A 91 17.78 3.72 -7.58
C THR A 91 19.04 3.13 -8.18
N LYS A 92 19.05 2.82 -9.48
CA LYS A 92 20.25 2.37 -10.20
C LYS A 92 21.38 3.40 -10.13
N ASN A 93 21.10 4.66 -10.43
CA ASN A 93 22.13 5.71 -10.46
C ASN A 93 22.71 6.02 -9.07
N ASN A 94 21.99 5.67 -8.00
CA ASN A 94 22.43 5.84 -6.62
C ASN A 94 22.86 4.53 -5.96
N ASN A 95 23.00 3.43 -6.72
CA ASN A 95 23.40 2.12 -6.22
C ASN A 95 22.49 1.62 -5.06
N ILE A 96 21.19 1.88 -5.17
CA ILE A 96 20.17 1.45 -4.20
C ILE A 96 19.51 0.18 -4.73
N SER A 97 19.50 -0.88 -3.91
CA SER A 97 18.69 -2.06 -4.21
C SER A 97 17.22 -1.78 -3.96
N LEU A 98 16.42 -1.89 -5.01
CA LEU A 98 14.97 -1.70 -4.96
C LEU A 98 14.28 -3.06 -4.86
N ILE A 99 13.57 -3.28 -3.77
CA ILE A 99 12.74 -4.47 -3.58
C ILE A 99 11.28 -4.06 -3.75
N PHE A 100 10.64 -4.52 -4.82
CA PHE A 100 9.22 -4.32 -5.04
C PHE A 100 8.46 -5.54 -4.55
N VAL A 101 7.55 -5.34 -3.60
CA VAL A 101 6.74 -6.40 -3.01
C VAL A 101 5.31 -6.24 -3.48
N ASN A 102 4.81 -7.23 -4.22
CA ASN A 102 3.39 -7.33 -4.51
C ASN A 102 2.69 -8.00 -3.33
N LEU A 103 1.88 -7.25 -2.61
CA LEU A 103 1.36 -7.64 -1.30
C LEU A 103 0.20 -8.64 -1.42
N PRO A 104 -0.01 -9.49 -0.38
CA PRO A 104 -1.14 -10.40 -0.31
C PRO A 104 -2.49 -9.71 -0.56
N LEU A 105 -3.42 -10.44 -1.21
CA LEU A 105 -4.81 -10.03 -1.40
C LEU A 105 -5.75 -11.15 -0.92
N THR A 106 -6.96 -10.79 -0.46
CA THR A 106 -7.96 -11.80 -0.10
C THR A 106 -8.59 -12.44 -1.35
N SER A 107 -9.08 -13.67 -1.21
CA SER A 107 -9.92 -14.30 -2.24
C SER A 107 -11.27 -13.59 -2.43
N ASP A 108 -11.71 -12.80 -1.44
CA ASP A 108 -12.92 -11.98 -1.55
C ASP A 108 -12.71 -10.78 -2.49
N TYR A 109 -11.48 -10.24 -2.54
CA TYR A 109 -11.09 -9.19 -3.46
C TYR A 109 -10.78 -9.73 -4.86
N LEU A 110 -9.99 -10.80 -4.96
CA LEU A 110 -9.57 -11.40 -6.24
C LEU A 110 -10.69 -12.22 -6.91
N ASP A 111 -11.72 -11.53 -7.39
CA ASP A 111 -12.67 -12.11 -8.34
C ASP A 111 -11.99 -12.40 -9.71
N PRO A 112 -12.63 -13.13 -10.64
CA PRO A 112 -12.00 -13.50 -11.91
C PRO A 112 -11.49 -12.33 -12.75
N VAL A 113 -12.15 -11.16 -12.67
CA VAL A 113 -11.77 -9.96 -13.42
C VAL A 113 -10.52 -9.35 -12.81
N ARG A 114 -10.52 -9.12 -11.50
CA ARG A 114 -9.36 -8.57 -10.79
C ARG A 114 -8.17 -9.53 -10.85
N THR A 115 -8.40 -10.84 -10.81
CA THR A 115 -7.35 -11.86 -11.00
C THR A 115 -6.67 -11.74 -12.36
N LYS A 116 -7.43 -11.48 -13.43
CA LYS A 116 -6.85 -11.27 -14.77
C LYS A 116 -5.95 -10.03 -14.83
N TYR A 117 -6.32 -8.94 -14.15
CA TYR A 117 -5.51 -7.72 -14.12
C TYR A 117 -4.30 -7.85 -13.19
N GLU A 118 -4.46 -8.56 -12.08
CA GLU A 118 -3.37 -8.94 -11.18
C GLU A 118 -2.30 -9.73 -11.95
N GLN A 119 -2.70 -10.70 -12.78
CA GLN A 119 -1.77 -11.44 -13.64
C GLN A 119 -1.03 -10.53 -14.62
N GLN A 120 -1.73 -9.57 -15.26
CA GLN A 120 -1.08 -8.59 -16.14
C GLN A 120 -0.06 -7.72 -15.39
N PHE A 121 -0.38 -7.33 -14.16
CA PHE A 121 0.52 -6.56 -13.30
C PHE A 121 1.76 -7.37 -12.91
N GLN A 122 1.59 -8.65 -12.57
CA GLN A 122 2.69 -9.58 -12.29
C GLN A 122 3.62 -9.75 -13.50
N GLU A 123 3.05 -9.98 -14.69
CA GLU A 123 3.80 -10.10 -15.95
C GLU A 123 4.57 -8.82 -16.27
N TYR A 124 3.96 -7.66 -16.05
CA TYR A 124 4.61 -6.36 -16.21
C TYR A 124 5.79 -6.20 -15.26
N LEU A 125 5.65 -6.46 -13.95
CA LEU A 125 6.75 -6.36 -12.99
C LEU A 125 7.88 -7.36 -13.28
N LEU A 126 7.54 -8.56 -13.74
CA LEU A 126 8.52 -9.56 -14.17
C LEU A 126 9.37 -9.07 -15.36
N SER A 127 8.84 -8.20 -16.22
CA SER A 127 9.62 -7.63 -17.33
C SER A 127 10.81 -6.78 -16.88
N PHE A 128 10.80 -6.30 -15.63
CA PHE A 128 11.87 -5.48 -15.05
C PHE A 128 12.93 -6.26 -14.29
N THR A 129 12.84 -7.60 -14.16
CA THR A 129 13.83 -8.38 -13.38
C THR A 129 15.24 -8.37 -13.97
N ASN A 130 15.38 -7.94 -15.23
CA ASN A 130 16.69 -7.71 -15.86
C ASN A 130 17.28 -6.32 -15.50
N HIS A 131 16.51 -5.44 -14.86
CA HIS A 131 16.98 -4.13 -14.44
C HIS A 131 17.96 -4.30 -13.26
N PRO A 132 19.13 -3.64 -13.29
CA PRO A 132 20.10 -3.75 -12.21
C PRO A 132 19.49 -3.43 -10.85
N GLN A 133 19.79 -4.26 -9.86
CA GLN A 133 19.44 -4.07 -8.45
C GLN A 133 17.94 -4.02 -8.14
N PHE A 134 17.09 -4.35 -9.11
CA PHE A 134 15.65 -4.54 -8.93
C PHE A 134 15.34 -5.98 -8.54
N ILE A 135 14.60 -6.16 -7.44
CA ILE A 135 14.16 -7.46 -6.95
C ILE A 135 12.64 -7.41 -6.86
N TYR A 136 11.97 -8.28 -7.62
CA TYR A 136 10.52 -8.45 -7.52
C TYR A 136 10.18 -9.64 -6.62
N ARG A 137 9.36 -9.38 -5.58
CA ARG A 137 8.82 -10.39 -4.67
C ARG A 137 7.30 -10.40 -4.76
N ASP A 138 6.77 -11.45 -5.37
CA ASP A 138 5.33 -11.66 -5.43
C ASP A 138 4.84 -12.44 -4.21
N LEU A 139 4.01 -11.80 -3.40
CA LEU A 139 3.33 -12.39 -2.25
C LEU A 139 1.81 -12.34 -2.40
N SER A 140 1.26 -11.96 -3.57
CA SER A 140 -0.17 -11.68 -3.75
C SER A 140 -1.06 -12.89 -3.46
N GLN A 141 -0.53 -14.09 -3.67
CA GLN A 141 -1.21 -15.36 -3.43
C GLN A 141 -0.96 -15.94 -2.03
N LEU A 142 -0.27 -15.23 -1.14
CA LEU A 142 -0.13 -15.67 0.25
C LEU A 142 -1.42 -15.42 1.04
N TRP A 143 -1.86 -16.45 1.77
CA TRP A 143 -2.97 -16.37 2.72
C TRP A 143 -4.30 -15.79 2.16
N PRO A 144 -4.77 -16.17 0.97
CA PRO A 144 -5.96 -15.57 0.37
C PRO A 144 -7.24 -15.77 1.21
N LYS A 145 -7.26 -16.76 2.11
CA LYS A 145 -8.38 -17.07 3.00
C LYS A 145 -8.19 -16.55 4.44
N ALA A 146 -7.05 -15.93 4.76
CA ALA A 146 -6.77 -15.44 6.10
C ALA A 146 -7.29 -14.00 6.27
N ASN A 147 -8.61 -13.81 6.21
CA ASN A 147 -9.26 -12.50 6.29
C ASN A 147 -8.83 -11.69 7.54
N ASP A 148 -8.48 -12.39 8.61
CA ASP A 148 -7.91 -11.89 9.85
C ASP A 148 -6.59 -11.09 9.71
N TYR A 149 -5.90 -11.19 8.57
CA TYR A 149 -4.71 -10.43 8.22
C TYR A 149 -5.01 -9.11 7.51
N PHE A 150 -6.28 -8.83 7.26
CA PHE A 150 -6.70 -7.69 6.47
C PHE A 150 -7.64 -6.77 7.26
N SER A 151 -7.63 -5.47 6.93
CA SER A 151 -8.58 -4.49 7.47
C SER A 151 -9.85 -4.40 6.61
N ASP A 152 -9.71 -4.67 5.32
CA ASP A 152 -10.76 -4.74 4.31
C ASP A 152 -10.36 -5.79 3.24
N PRO A 153 -11.08 -6.02 2.15
CA PRO A 153 -10.72 -7.06 1.18
C PRO A 153 -9.32 -6.94 0.55
N SER A 154 -8.72 -5.75 0.46
CA SER A 154 -7.47 -5.50 -0.28
C SER A 154 -6.31 -4.99 0.58
N HIS A 155 -6.56 -4.47 1.78
CA HIS A 155 -5.53 -3.87 2.63
C HIS A 155 -5.20 -4.72 3.84
N LEU A 156 -3.90 -4.92 4.08
CA LEU A 156 -3.41 -5.60 5.27
C LEU A 156 -3.69 -4.77 6.53
N ASN A 157 -4.02 -5.47 7.62
CA ASN A 157 -4.00 -4.90 8.95
C ASN A 157 -2.61 -5.13 9.60
N ARG A 158 -2.45 -4.70 10.87
CA ARG A 158 -1.17 -4.88 11.59
C ARG A 158 -0.71 -6.34 11.73
N TYR A 159 -1.64 -7.30 11.75
CA TYR A 159 -1.32 -8.72 11.87
C TYR A 159 -0.79 -9.26 10.54
N GLY A 160 -1.46 -8.93 9.43
CA GLY A 160 -0.97 -9.25 8.09
C GLY A 160 0.36 -8.60 7.76
N ALA A 161 0.52 -7.32 8.09
CA ALA A 161 1.80 -6.61 7.92
C ALA A 161 2.93 -7.26 8.74
N TYR A 162 2.64 -7.72 9.96
CA TYR A 162 3.60 -8.47 10.78
C TYR A 162 4.01 -9.79 10.12
N GLU A 163 3.07 -10.55 9.58
CA GLU A 163 3.39 -11.80 8.86
C GLU A 163 4.20 -11.56 7.58
N VAL A 164 3.85 -10.52 6.81
CA VAL A 164 4.65 -10.09 5.64
C VAL A 164 6.07 -9.71 6.06
N SER A 165 6.23 -8.96 7.16
CA SER A 165 7.56 -8.55 7.64
C SER A 165 8.44 -9.76 7.97
N LYS A 166 7.89 -10.78 8.64
CA LYS A 166 8.60 -12.03 8.93
C LYS A 166 8.98 -12.76 7.65
N LYS A 167 8.09 -12.80 6.66
CA LYS A 167 8.35 -13.45 5.36
C LYS A 167 9.49 -12.77 4.61
N LEU A 168 9.50 -11.43 4.59
CA LEU A 168 10.55 -10.65 3.93
C LEU A 168 11.90 -10.78 4.64
N ALA A 169 11.91 -10.76 5.99
CA ALA A 169 13.13 -10.85 6.79
C ALA A 169 13.96 -12.13 6.55
N ILE A 170 13.31 -13.20 6.06
CA ILE A 170 13.96 -14.48 5.75
C ILE A 170 13.99 -14.79 4.25
N ASP A 171 13.58 -13.86 3.38
CA ASP A 171 13.54 -14.11 1.95
C ASP A 171 14.97 -14.20 1.38
N PRO A 172 15.40 -15.36 0.85
CA PRO A 172 16.77 -15.56 0.39
C PRO A 172 17.09 -14.78 -0.89
N MET A 173 16.10 -14.23 -1.59
CA MET A 173 16.33 -13.38 -2.76
C MET A 173 16.71 -11.95 -2.37
N ILE A 174 16.50 -11.56 -1.11
CA ILE A 174 16.89 -10.26 -0.60
C ILE A 174 18.26 -10.38 0.09
N SER A 175 19.24 -9.62 -0.38
CA SER A 175 20.57 -9.55 0.22
C SER A 175 20.55 -8.65 1.47
N TRP A 176 19.91 -9.13 2.53
CA TRP A 176 19.88 -8.42 3.81
C TRP A 176 21.29 -8.22 4.36
N PRO A 177 21.64 -7.02 4.88
CA PRO A 177 22.91 -6.82 5.55
C PRO A 177 23.04 -7.78 6.74
N THR A 178 24.07 -8.62 6.71
CA THR A 178 24.50 -9.37 7.90
C THR A 178 25.18 -8.40 8.87
N LYS A 179 24.84 -8.48 10.15
CA LYS A 179 25.51 -7.72 11.21
C LYS A 179 26.99 -8.05 11.32
#